data_AF-A0A930HVA7-F1
#
_entry.id   AF-A0A930HVA7-F1
#
_cell.length_a   1.000
_cell.length_b   1.000
_cell.length_c   1.000
_cell.angle_alpha   90.00
_cell.angle_beta   90.00
_cell.angle_gamma   90.00
#
_symmetry.space_group_name_H-M   'P 1'
#
loop_
_entity.id
_entity.type
_entity.pdbx_description
1 polymer ?
#
loop_
_entity_poly.entity_id
_entity_poly.type
_entity_poly.pdbx_seq_one_letter_code
_entity_poly.pdbx_strand_id
1 'polypeptide(L)'
;MGLLDILFGKKAEKERLIKEYEAEQERLRLAQEKRIADEREARLATNKKKEEERLARLKSQQEADNSTTESVRTSFKIDGREIVVDAADLKIDQEALNAYEAHDYPTAIAKYSFLIEKNRSAFQYYKFRGTVYEDMGDDNSAFNDFAKAVDLCPTDAVALYRLAMVYHRRKDLRTAIKYLEEAYKYSPTYDNLMGNSYNNILFVHKRVIACNLANFLTQSNRVEEGLKLLDEVISNSPDYSFPYFVKAITLANKGDYKSAASSAEKASVLGHPQANALLGQIRAKMTVSNSNDRFSEMVDKASFNPFNITTDKALQNTTPLPDYRNVFARELTNLFSTLNGHMSEDAVVTSYIFNLAESYYNNAGYIPKNSLDDIIESVYSAYQNTSYYNPSITLNDVKYKVYFSLLNR
;
A
#
# COMPACT_ATOMS: atom_id res chain seq x y z
N MET A 1 15.88 28.33 50.64
CA MET A 1 15.51 27.21 49.76
C MET A 1 14.10 26.81 50.09
N GLY A 2 13.15 27.29 49.29
CA GLY A 2 11.72 27.16 49.57
C GLY A 2 11.15 25.91 48.88
N LEU A 3 10.02 25.42 49.38
CA LEU A 3 9.25 24.29 48.83
C LEU A 3 8.99 24.38 47.31
N LEU A 4 9.05 25.59 46.73
CA LEU A 4 8.94 25.87 45.30
C LEU A 4 10.14 25.36 44.49
N ASP A 5 11.36 25.37 45.04
CA ASP A 5 12.56 24.82 44.36
C ASP A 5 12.48 23.28 44.24
N ILE A 6 11.80 22.63 45.19
CA ILE A 6 11.55 21.17 45.20
C ILE A 6 10.39 20.79 44.25
N LEU A 7 9.43 21.70 44.03
CA LEU A 7 8.24 21.48 43.19
C LEU A 7 8.48 21.83 41.71
N PHE A 8 9.26 22.87 41.40
CA PHE A 8 9.59 23.24 40.02
C PHE A 8 10.80 22.48 39.46
N GLY A 9 11.68 21.95 40.32
CA GLY A 9 12.73 21.01 39.90
C GLY A 9 12.16 19.79 39.18
N LYS A 10 11.06 19.23 39.70
CA LYS A 10 10.47 17.98 39.19
C LYS A 10 9.76 18.10 37.85
N LYS A 11 9.22 19.27 37.47
CA LYS A 11 8.54 19.44 36.17
C LYS A 11 9.56 19.54 35.04
N ALA A 12 10.58 20.37 35.22
CA ALA A 12 11.68 20.49 34.26
C ALA A 12 12.49 19.18 34.17
N GLU A 13 12.69 18.50 35.30
CA GLU A 13 13.34 17.18 35.37
C GLU A 13 12.48 16.09 34.72
N LYS A 14 11.15 16.10 34.89
CA LYS A 14 10.23 15.17 34.21
C LYS A 14 10.20 15.38 32.69
N GLU A 15 10.12 16.62 32.23
CA GLU A 15 10.17 16.95 30.79
C GLU A 15 11.52 16.57 30.18
N ARG A 16 12.62 16.76 30.94
CA ARG A 16 13.95 16.31 30.55
C ARG A 16 14.02 14.78 30.46
N LEU A 17 13.50 14.06 31.45
CA LEU A 17 13.48 12.58 31.46
C LEU A 17 12.63 12.01 30.32
N ILE A 18 11.50 12.64 29.96
CA ILE A 18 10.70 12.23 28.80
C ILE A 18 11.49 12.40 27.51
N LYS A 19 12.15 13.56 27.31
CA LYS A 19 12.99 13.78 26.13
C LYS A 19 14.20 12.84 26.07
N GLU A 20 14.81 12.55 27.22
CA GLU A 20 15.91 11.58 27.32
C GLU A 20 15.41 10.16 26.97
N TYR A 21 14.23 9.77 27.45
CA TYR A 21 13.61 8.49 27.13
C TYR A 21 13.23 8.37 25.65
N GLU A 22 12.59 9.40 25.06
CA GLU A 22 12.26 9.42 23.62
C GLU A 22 13.52 9.36 22.76
N ALA A 23 14.56 10.12 23.12
CA ALA A 23 15.85 10.07 22.45
C ALA A 23 16.54 8.70 22.59
N GLU A 24 16.37 8.03 23.74
CA GLU A 24 16.86 6.68 23.97
C GLU A 24 16.09 5.64 23.15
N GLN A 25 14.76 5.72 23.08
CA GLN A 25 13.95 4.85 22.22
C GLN A 25 14.30 5.01 20.74
N GLU A 26 14.49 6.26 20.29
CA GLU A 26 14.90 6.52 18.90
C GLU A 26 16.32 6.03 18.64
N ARG A 27 17.25 6.19 19.60
CA ARG A 27 18.60 5.60 19.51
C ARG A 27 18.57 4.07 19.43
N LEU A 28 17.74 3.42 20.25
CA LEU A 28 17.58 1.97 20.24
C LEU A 28 16.99 1.48 18.93
N ARG A 29 15.98 2.19 18.41
CA ARG A 29 15.39 1.91 17.10
C ARG A 29 16.42 2.05 15.98
N LEU A 30 17.14 3.17 15.93
CA LEU A 30 18.18 3.40 14.92
C LEU A 30 19.32 2.39 15.04
N ALA A 31 19.70 1.99 16.26
CA ALA A 31 20.69 0.95 16.49
C ALA A 31 20.20 -0.42 16.01
N GLN A 32 18.91 -0.74 16.20
CA GLN A 32 18.29 -1.97 15.70
C GLN A 32 18.20 -1.96 14.17
N GLU A 33 17.77 -0.85 13.56
CA GLU A 33 17.72 -0.68 12.11
C GLU A 33 19.11 -0.82 11.50
N LYS A 34 20.12 -0.18 12.11
CA LYS A 34 21.52 -0.30 11.70
C LYS A 34 22.02 -1.74 11.84
N ARG A 35 21.76 -2.41 12.96
CA ARG A 35 22.15 -3.82 13.14
C ARG A 35 21.50 -4.73 12.09
N ILE A 36 20.23 -4.52 11.76
CA ILE A 36 19.55 -5.27 10.70
C ILE A 36 20.18 -4.98 9.33
N ALA A 37 20.56 -3.73 9.06
CA ALA A 37 21.26 -3.36 7.84
C ALA A 37 22.65 -4.02 7.75
N ASP A 38 23.44 -3.97 8.82
CA ASP A 38 24.76 -4.58 8.91
C ASP A 38 24.67 -6.12 8.76
N GLU A 39 23.69 -6.77 9.41
CA GLU A 39 23.43 -8.20 9.26
C GLU A 39 23.00 -8.57 7.83
N ARG A 40 22.20 -7.73 7.17
CA ARG A 40 21.84 -7.90 5.75
C ARG A 40 23.06 -7.78 4.85
N GLU A 41 23.90 -6.78 5.07
CA GLU A 41 25.11 -6.55 4.27
C GLU A 41 26.13 -7.69 4.43
N ALA A 42 26.34 -8.19 5.64
CA ALA A 42 27.19 -9.34 5.90
C ALA A 42 26.66 -10.63 5.22
N ARG A 43 25.33 -10.85 5.23
CA ARG A 43 24.71 -11.95 4.48
C ARG A 43 24.88 -11.79 2.97
N LEU A 44 24.75 -10.57 2.46
CA LEU A 44 24.94 -10.25 1.04
C LEU A 44 26.38 -10.56 0.60
N ALA A 45 27.37 -10.12 1.36
CA ALA A 45 28.78 -10.37 1.09
C ALA A 45 29.10 -11.88 1.12
N THR A 46 28.55 -12.61 2.09
CA THR A 46 28.71 -14.07 2.18
C THR A 46 28.08 -14.78 0.98
N ASN A 47 26.88 -14.35 0.56
CA ASN A 47 26.20 -14.91 -0.60
C ASN A 47 26.99 -14.64 -1.88
N LYS A 48 27.51 -13.43 -2.05
CA LYS A 48 28.34 -13.06 -3.20
C LYS A 48 29.60 -13.92 -3.30
N LYS A 49 30.30 -14.15 -2.19
CA LYS A 49 31.47 -15.05 -2.18
C LYS A 49 31.11 -16.49 -2.58
N LYS A 50 30.00 -17.02 -2.04
CA LYS A 50 29.52 -18.36 -2.41
C LYS A 50 29.09 -18.43 -3.88
N GLU A 51 28.56 -17.35 -4.42
CA GLU A 51 28.22 -17.23 -5.83
C GLU A 51 29.48 -17.26 -6.70
N GLU A 52 30.52 -16.48 -6.36
CA GLU A 52 31.81 -16.48 -7.05
C GLU A 52 32.46 -17.88 -7.05
N GLU A 53 32.42 -18.59 -5.92
CA GLU A 53 32.93 -19.97 -5.83
C GLU A 53 32.12 -20.95 -6.71
N ARG A 54 30.79 -20.82 -6.74
CA ARG A 54 29.94 -21.66 -7.63
C ARG A 54 30.22 -21.38 -9.09
N LEU A 55 30.38 -20.11 -9.45
CA LEU A 55 30.67 -19.66 -10.80
C LEU A 55 32.01 -20.20 -11.29
N ALA A 56 33.04 -20.21 -10.44
CA ALA A 56 34.33 -20.81 -10.75
C ALA A 56 34.21 -22.33 -11.02
N ARG A 57 33.43 -23.05 -10.19
CA ARG A 57 33.19 -24.50 -10.40
C ARG A 57 32.47 -24.79 -11.71
N LEU A 58 31.43 -24.01 -12.03
CA LEU A 58 30.68 -24.13 -13.29
C LEU A 58 31.59 -23.94 -14.51
N LYS A 59 32.48 -22.93 -14.47
CA LYS A 59 33.48 -22.71 -15.54
C LYS A 59 34.40 -23.92 -15.72
N SER A 60 34.98 -24.42 -14.64
CA SER A 60 35.88 -25.58 -14.70
C SER A 60 35.18 -26.85 -15.20
N GLN A 61 33.93 -27.07 -14.79
CA GLN A 61 33.14 -28.22 -15.26
C GLN A 61 32.85 -28.13 -16.77
N GLN A 62 32.53 -26.93 -17.27
CA GLN A 62 32.22 -26.74 -18.68
C GLN A 62 33.46 -26.77 -19.58
N GLU A 63 34.62 -26.33 -19.10
CA GLU A 63 35.90 -26.52 -19.81
C GLU A 63 36.21 -28.02 -19.99
N ALA A 64 35.90 -28.85 -19.00
CA ALA A 64 36.01 -30.29 -19.12
C ALA A 64 35.00 -30.86 -20.14
N ASP A 65 33.74 -30.45 -20.10
CA ASP A 65 32.69 -30.94 -21.00
C ASP A 65 32.91 -30.50 -22.48
N ASN A 66 33.36 -29.26 -22.71
CA ASN A 66 33.65 -28.72 -24.05
C ASN A 66 34.86 -29.38 -24.73
N SER A 67 35.73 -30.06 -23.98
CA SER A 67 36.80 -30.86 -24.57
C SER A 67 36.30 -32.10 -25.33
N THR A 68 35.00 -32.42 -25.20
CA THR A 68 34.38 -33.65 -25.75
C THR A 68 33.21 -33.44 -26.71
N THR A 69 32.71 -32.21 -26.92
CA THR A 69 31.48 -31.98 -27.71
C THR A 69 31.52 -30.69 -28.54
N GLU A 70 31.24 -30.77 -29.84
CA GLU A 70 31.02 -29.58 -30.70
C GLU A 70 29.70 -28.89 -30.31
N SER A 71 29.77 -27.64 -29.86
CA SER A 71 28.59 -26.82 -29.51
C SER A 71 27.77 -26.51 -30.77
N VAL A 72 26.53 -27.02 -30.83
CA VAL A 72 25.57 -26.68 -31.88
C VAL A 72 25.00 -25.30 -31.59
N ARG A 73 25.30 -24.33 -32.45
CA ARG A 73 24.76 -22.96 -32.39
C ARG A 73 23.80 -22.74 -33.53
N THR A 74 22.61 -22.24 -33.19
CA THR A 74 21.58 -21.89 -34.15
C THR A 74 21.33 -20.40 -34.07
N SER A 75 21.39 -19.68 -35.18
CA SER A 75 21.04 -18.26 -35.23
C SER A 75 19.65 -18.05 -35.82
N PHE A 76 18.87 -17.18 -35.18
CA PHE A 76 17.55 -16.75 -35.63
C PHE A 76 17.57 -15.24 -35.85
N LYS A 77 16.87 -14.75 -36.87
CA LYS A 77 16.59 -13.31 -37.00
C LYS A 77 15.17 -13.03 -36.53
N ILE A 78 15.04 -12.25 -35.47
CA ILE A 78 13.75 -11.78 -34.94
C ILE A 78 13.80 -10.25 -34.88
N ASP A 79 12.89 -9.57 -35.58
CA ASP A 79 12.80 -8.10 -35.64
C ASP A 79 14.12 -7.39 -35.95
N GLY A 80 14.90 -7.96 -36.87
CA GLY A 80 16.20 -7.40 -37.28
C GLY A 80 17.36 -7.66 -36.31
N ARG A 81 17.12 -8.34 -35.18
CA ARG A 81 18.16 -8.80 -34.24
C ARG A 81 18.52 -10.25 -34.53
N GLU A 82 19.82 -10.52 -34.62
CA GLU A 82 20.34 -11.90 -34.67
C GLU A 82 20.44 -12.45 -33.25
N ILE A 83 19.72 -13.53 -32.97
CA ILE A 83 19.72 -14.26 -31.71
C ILE A 83 20.45 -15.56 -31.95
N VAL A 84 21.65 -15.68 -31.38
CA VAL A 84 22.41 -16.94 -31.40
C VAL A 84 22.05 -17.73 -30.15
N VAL A 85 21.52 -18.93 -30.37
CA VAL A 85 21.14 -19.88 -29.32
C VAL A 85 22.13 -21.04 -29.34
N ASP A 86 22.81 -21.23 -28.22
CA ASP A 86 23.70 -22.38 -28.00
C ASP A 86 22.91 -23.46 -27.25
N ALA A 87 22.90 -24.69 -27.76
CA ALA A 87 22.22 -25.81 -27.11
C ALA A 87 22.72 -26.05 -25.67
N ALA A 88 24.00 -25.77 -25.40
CA ALA A 88 24.56 -25.86 -24.06
C ALA A 88 23.98 -24.79 -23.11
N ASP A 89 23.71 -23.58 -23.62
CA ASP A 89 23.13 -22.50 -22.82
C ASP A 89 21.67 -22.77 -22.47
N LEU A 90 20.92 -23.37 -23.40
CA LEU A 90 19.54 -23.82 -23.13
C LEU A 90 19.48 -24.86 -22.01
N LYS A 91 20.46 -25.77 -21.95
CA LYS A 91 20.52 -26.76 -20.87
C LYS A 91 20.78 -26.09 -19.52
N ILE A 92 21.73 -25.14 -19.47
CA ILE A 92 22.04 -24.39 -18.24
C ILE A 92 20.85 -23.53 -17.81
N ASP A 93 20.15 -22.92 -18.76
CA ASP A 93 18.93 -22.15 -18.53
C ASP A 93 17.82 -23.03 -17.91
N GLN A 94 17.59 -24.22 -18.47
CA GLN A 94 16.64 -25.19 -17.90
C GLN A 94 17.04 -25.64 -16.49
N GLU A 95 18.32 -25.90 -16.25
CA GLU A 95 18.82 -26.23 -14.91
C GLU A 95 18.66 -25.08 -13.92
N ALA A 96 18.82 -23.83 -14.37
CA ALA A 96 18.60 -22.63 -13.57
C ALA A 96 17.12 -22.47 -13.21
N LEU A 97 16.23 -22.72 -14.17
CA LEU A 97 14.78 -22.71 -13.96
C LEU A 97 14.36 -23.81 -12.97
N ASN A 98 14.86 -25.03 -13.13
CA ASN A 98 14.58 -26.13 -12.20
C ASN A 98 15.07 -25.81 -10.77
N ALA A 99 16.27 -25.21 -10.64
CA ALA A 99 16.79 -24.78 -9.35
C ALA A 99 15.92 -23.68 -8.72
N TYR A 100 15.43 -22.73 -9.52
CA TYR A 100 14.50 -21.70 -9.08
C TYR A 100 13.17 -22.29 -8.59
N GLU A 101 12.58 -23.21 -9.34
CA GLU A 101 11.33 -23.91 -8.96
C GLU A 101 11.52 -24.77 -7.69
N ALA A 102 12.72 -25.31 -7.47
CA ALA A 102 13.09 -26.00 -6.24
C ALA A 102 13.44 -25.06 -5.07
N HIS A 103 13.32 -23.74 -5.24
CA HIS A 103 13.76 -22.71 -4.30
C HIS A 103 15.26 -22.76 -3.93
N ASP A 104 16.09 -23.42 -4.74
CA ASP A 104 17.56 -23.35 -4.67
C ASP A 104 18.07 -22.09 -5.38
N TYR A 105 17.69 -20.94 -4.80
CA TYR A 105 18.04 -19.62 -5.33
C TYR A 105 19.55 -19.42 -5.53
N PRO A 106 20.44 -19.87 -4.62
CA PRO A 106 21.88 -19.71 -4.84
C PRO A 106 22.39 -20.44 -6.08
N THR A 107 21.82 -21.61 -6.43
CA THR A 107 22.19 -22.33 -7.65
C THR A 107 21.60 -21.66 -8.89
N ALA A 108 20.34 -21.23 -8.84
CA ALA A 108 19.71 -20.49 -9.94
C ALA A 108 20.49 -19.20 -10.27
N ILE A 109 20.84 -18.42 -9.26
CA ILE A 109 21.66 -17.20 -9.39
C ILE A 109 23.00 -17.52 -10.06
N ALA A 110 23.75 -18.52 -9.57
CA ALA A 110 25.05 -18.85 -10.13
C ALA A 110 24.98 -19.25 -11.61
N LYS A 111 23.94 -20.01 -12.01
CA LYS A 111 23.72 -20.40 -13.41
C LYS A 111 23.33 -19.22 -14.30
N TYR A 112 22.42 -18.35 -13.85
CA TYR A 112 22.10 -17.14 -14.61
C TYR A 112 23.29 -16.17 -14.68
N SER A 113 24.08 -16.02 -13.61
CA SER A 113 25.32 -15.24 -13.61
C SER A 113 26.33 -15.78 -14.62
N PHE A 114 26.47 -17.11 -14.71
CA PHE A 114 27.29 -17.76 -15.72
C PHE A 114 26.83 -17.43 -17.16
N LEU A 115 25.52 -17.55 -17.42
CA LEU A 115 24.93 -17.23 -18.73
C LEU A 115 25.10 -15.74 -19.09
N ILE A 116 24.99 -14.84 -18.11
CA ILE A 116 25.25 -13.40 -18.27
C ILE A 116 26.72 -13.12 -18.62
N GLU A 117 27.67 -13.80 -17.97
CA GLU A 117 29.09 -13.63 -18.29
C GLU A 117 29.42 -14.08 -19.71
N LYS A 118 28.78 -15.15 -20.18
CA LYS A 118 28.94 -15.67 -21.55
C LYS A 118 28.32 -14.72 -22.58
N ASN A 119 27.14 -14.17 -22.27
CA ASN A 119 26.47 -13.21 -23.14
C ASN A 119 25.85 -12.04 -22.33
N ARG A 120 26.62 -10.96 -22.19
CA ARG A 120 26.19 -9.73 -21.48
C ARG A 120 25.08 -8.94 -22.17
N SER A 121 24.71 -9.31 -23.40
CA SER A 121 23.60 -8.68 -24.15
C SER A 121 22.28 -9.45 -24.03
N ALA A 122 22.31 -10.66 -23.44
CA ALA A 122 21.13 -11.48 -23.23
C ALA A 122 20.28 -10.95 -22.05
N PHE A 123 19.38 -10.01 -22.35
CA PHE A 123 18.53 -9.35 -21.36
C PHE A 123 17.69 -10.33 -20.52
N GLN A 124 17.32 -11.49 -21.07
CA GLN A 124 16.49 -12.49 -20.40
C GLN A 124 17.15 -13.04 -19.13
N TYR A 125 18.47 -13.21 -19.13
CA TYR A 125 19.17 -13.76 -17.95
C TYR A 125 19.28 -12.74 -16.82
N TYR A 126 19.41 -11.45 -17.14
CA TYR A 126 19.26 -10.38 -16.15
C TYR A 126 17.84 -10.40 -15.56
N LYS A 127 16.81 -10.48 -16.42
CA LYS A 127 15.41 -10.58 -15.97
C LYS A 127 15.17 -11.78 -15.05
N PHE A 128 15.69 -12.94 -15.41
CA PHE A 128 15.51 -14.16 -14.63
C PHE A 128 16.25 -14.09 -13.30
N ARG A 129 17.53 -13.69 -13.29
CA ARG A 129 18.30 -13.52 -12.05
C ARG A 129 17.68 -12.44 -11.14
N GLY A 130 17.21 -11.34 -11.71
CA GLY A 130 16.47 -10.31 -10.98
C GLY A 130 15.20 -10.84 -10.31
N THR A 131 14.48 -11.76 -10.95
CA THR A 131 13.32 -12.44 -10.36
C THR A 131 13.72 -13.32 -9.19
N VAL A 132 14.84 -14.05 -9.30
CA VAL A 132 15.37 -14.83 -8.18
C VAL A 132 15.75 -13.93 -7.00
N TYR A 133 16.39 -12.79 -7.25
CA TYR A 133 16.70 -11.82 -6.19
C TYR A 133 15.44 -11.20 -5.57
N GLU A 134 14.42 -10.90 -6.37
CA GLU A 134 13.13 -10.40 -5.88
C GLU A 134 12.46 -11.40 -4.93
N ASP A 135 12.43 -12.69 -5.29
CA ASP A 135 11.84 -13.74 -4.44
C ASP A 135 12.66 -14.03 -3.17
N MET A 136 13.95 -13.68 -3.17
CA MET A 136 14.81 -13.65 -1.98
C MET A 136 14.60 -12.39 -1.10
N GLY A 137 13.86 -11.39 -1.58
CA GLY A 137 13.69 -10.09 -0.94
C GLY A 137 14.91 -9.16 -1.09
N ASP A 138 15.85 -9.46 -1.99
CA ASP A 138 16.97 -8.58 -2.33
C ASP A 138 16.56 -7.60 -3.43
N ASP A 139 15.77 -6.60 -3.03
CA ASP A 139 15.24 -5.57 -3.92
C ASP A 139 16.33 -4.74 -4.62
N ASN A 140 17.55 -4.66 -4.05
CA ASN A 140 18.64 -3.89 -4.65
C ASN A 140 19.27 -4.63 -5.83
N SER A 141 19.57 -5.91 -5.65
CA SER A 141 20.09 -6.74 -6.75
C SER A 141 19.02 -6.94 -7.83
N ALA A 142 17.76 -7.17 -7.43
CA ALA A 142 16.62 -7.24 -8.35
C ALA A 142 16.47 -5.97 -9.19
N PHE A 143 16.54 -4.79 -8.54
CA PHE A 143 16.50 -3.50 -9.25
C PHE A 143 17.57 -3.38 -10.33
N ASN A 144 18.84 -3.67 -9.98
CA ASN A 144 19.96 -3.54 -10.90
C ASN A 144 19.79 -4.44 -12.12
N ASP A 145 19.35 -5.67 -11.91
CA ASP A 145 19.13 -6.65 -12.96
C ASP A 145 17.92 -6.31 -13.84
N PHE A 146 16.79 -5.91 -13.28
CA PHE A 146 15.64 -5.48 -14.07
C PHE A 146 15.93 -4.20 -14.86
N ALA A 147 16.62 -3.22 -14.24
CA ALA A 147 17.04 -2.02 -14.93
C ALA A 147 17.99 -2.34 -16.10
N LYS A 148 18.91 -3.30 -15.92
CA LYS A 148 19.79 -3.74 -17.00
C LYS A 148 19.04 -4.49 -18.10
N ALA A 149 18.05 -5.31 -17.74
CA ALA A 149 17.20 -5.99 -18.72
C ALA A 149 16.39 -4.99 -19.57
N VAL A 150 15.83 -3.95 -18.95
CA VAL A 150 15.10 -2.88 -19.66
C VAL A 150 16.03 -2.02 -20.53
N ASP A 151 17.25 -1.73 -20.08
CA ASP A 151 18.28 -1.04 -20.88
C ASP A 151 18.63 -1.83 -22.16
N LEU A 152 18.81 -3.15 -22.05
CA LEU A 152 19.11 -4.03 -23.18
C LEU A 152 17.88 -4.31 -24.07
N CYS A 153 16.69 -4.39 -23.48
CA CYS A 153 15.43 -4.64 -24.19
C CYS A 153 14.30 -3.77 -23.62
N PRO A 154 14.12 -2.55 -24.16
CA PRO A 154 13.11 -1.59 -23.65
C PRO A 154 11.65 -2.00 -23.88
N THR A 155 11.41 -3.14 -24.55
CA THR A 155 10.08 -3.64 -24.90
C THR A 155 9.73 -4.94 -24.18
N ASP A 156 10.59 -5.48 -23.31
CA ASP A 156 10.25 -6.69 -22.54
C ASP A 156 9.26 -6.34 -21.42
N ALA A 157 7.99 -6.72 -21.62
CA ALA A 157 6.90 -6.39 -20.71
C ALA A 157 7.10 -6.95 -19.29
N VAL A 158 7.76 -8.10 -19.15
CA VAL A 158 8.01 -8.73 -17.83
C VAL A 158 9.05 -7.93 -17.04
N ALA A 159 10.16 -7.54 -17.68
CA ALA A 159 11.19 -6.71 -17.06
C ALA A 159 10.64 -5.33 -16.68
N LEU A 160 9.87 -4.68 -17.57
CA LEU A 160 9.20 -3.42 -17.29
C LEU A 160 8.22 -3.54 -16.10
N TYR A 161 7.40 -4.58 -16.08
CA TYR A 161 6.47 -4.86 -14.99
C TYR A 161 7.18 -5.05 -13.65
N ARG A 162 8.22 -5.91 -13.60
CA ARG A 162 8.96 -6.17 -12.36
C ARG A 162 9.73 -4.95 -11.88
N LEU A 163 10.33 -4.19 -12.79
CA LEU A 163 10.96 -2.91 -12.46
C LEU A 163 9.95 -1.93 -11.86
N ALA A 164 8.73 -1.85 -12.41
CA ALA A 164 7.67 -1.02 -11.85
C ALA A 164 7.28 -1.44 -10.43
N MET A 165 7.19 -2.75 -10.14
CA MET A 165 6.92 -3.26 -8.80
C MET A 165 8.02 -2.87 -7.80
N VAL A 166 9.29 -2.93 -8.22
CA VAL A 166 10.43 -2.48 -7.40
C VAL A 166 10.35 -0.98 -7.12
N TYR A 167 10.04 -0.14 -8.12
CA TYR A 167 9.86 1.29 -7.91
C TYR A 167 8.71 1.60 -6.94
N HIS A 168 7.60 0.84 -7.03
CA HIS A 168 6.49 0.96 -6.09
C HIS A 168 6.93 0.60 -4.66
N ARG A 169 7.69 -0.48 -4.45
CA ARG A 169 8.26 -0.83 -3.13
C ARG A 169 9.21 0.24 -2.60
N ARG A 170 9.91 0.94 -3.50
CA ARG A 170 10.74 2.12 -3.18
C ARG A 170 9.95 3.42 -3.01
N LYS A 171 8.61 3.35 -2.98
CA LYS A 171 7.68 4.48 -2.82
C LYS A 171 7.74 5.52 -3.96
N ASP A 172 8.29 5.16 -5.12
CA ASP A 172 8.24 5.99 -6.33
C ASP A 172 7.06 5.55 -7.22
N LEU A 173 5.86 5.96 -6.79
CA LEU A 173 4.61 5.61 -7.47
C LEU A 173 4.55 6.16 -8.90
N ARG A 174 5.11 7.36 -9.14
CA ARG A 174 5.09 8.01 -10.46
C ARG A 174 5.90 7.21 -11.47
N THR A 175 7.12 6.82 -11.11
CA THR A 175 7.98 6.02 -11.98
C THR A 175 7.43 4.60 -12.16
N ALA A 176 6.82 4.02 -11.11
CA ALA A 176 6.14 2.73 -11.22
C ALA A 176 5.00 2.75 -12.23
N ILE A 177 4.14 3.78 -12.21
CA ILE A 177 3.06 3.95 -13.19
C ILE A 177 3.61 4.02 -14.62
N LYS A 178 4.66 4.83 -14.85
CA LYS A 178 5.27 4.97 -16.17
C LYS A 178 5.73 3.62 -16.74
N TYR A 179 6.46 2.83 -15.95
CA TYR A 179 6.93 1.51 -16.41
C TYR A 179 5.80 0.50 -16.56
N LEU A 180 4.73 0.58 -15.77
CA LEU A 180 3.52 -0.23 -15.97
C LEU A 180 2.76 0.14 -17.25
N GLU A 181 2.66 1.43 -17.59
CA GLU A 181 2.07 1.89 -18.85
C GLU A 181 2.86 1.34 -20.06
N GLU A 182 4.20 1.38 -19.99
CA GLU A 182 5.08 0.76 -21.00
C GLU A 182 4.92 -0.77 -21.03
N ALA A 183 4.89 -1.44 -19.88
CA ALA A 183 4.69 -2.88 -19.80
C ALA A 183 3.34 -3.28 -20.43
N TYR A 184 2.26 -2.55 -20.13
CA TYR A 184 0.93 -2.80 -20.67
C TYR A 184 0.90 -2.61 -22.20
N LYS A 185 1.60 -1.59 -22.72
CA LYS A 185 1.74 -1.34 -24.15
C LYS A 185 2.44 -2.49 -24.89
N TYR A 186 3.53 -3.02 -24.32
CA TYR A 186 4.31 -4.09 -24.95
C TYR A 186 3.86 -5.50 -24.57
N SER A 187 2.85 -5.63 -23.71
CA SER A 187 2.32 -6.93 -23.31
C SER A 187 1.68 -7.66 -24.49
N PRO A 188 2.04 -8.92 -24.75
CA PRO A 188 1.37 -9.74 -25.74
C PRO A 188 -0.12 -9.90 -25.37
N THR A 189 -1.00 -9.86 -26.38
CA THR A 189 -2.45 -10.04 -26.20
C THR A 189 -2.87 -11.51 -26.13
N TYR A 190 -1.91 -12.44 -26.09
CA TYR A 190 -2.19 -13.87 -26.12
C TYR A 190 -2.53 -14.42 -24.73
N ASP A 191 -3.77 -14.22 -24.27
CA ASP A 191 -4.28 -14.85 -23.04
C ASP A 191 -4.30 -16.41 -23.13
N ASN A 192 -4.11 -16.97 -24.34
CA ASN A 192 -4.32 -18.40 -24.63
C ASN A 192 -3.03 -19.22 -24.75
N LEU A 193 -1.83 -18.63 -24.67
CA LEU A 193 -0.60 -19.32 -25.10
C LEU A 193 0.01 -20.29 -24.08
N MET A 194 -0.44 -20.31 -22.84
CA MET A 194 0.02 -21.27 -21.84
C MET A 194 -1.15 -21.55 -20.91
N GLY A 195 -1.50 -22.82 -20.69
CA GLY A 195 -2.53 -23.25 -19.73
C GLY A 195 -2.23 -22.92 -18.25
N ASN A 196 -1.44 -21.87 -18.00
CA ASN A 196 -1.04 -21.38 -16.70
C ASN A 196 -1.75 -20.04 -16.44
N SER A 197 -2.75 -20.08 -15.56
CA SER A 197 -3.44 -18.92 -15.00
C SER A 197 -2.56 -18.04 -14.09
N TYR A 198 -1.25 -18.30 -14.03
CA TYR A 198 -0.32 -17.73 -13.04
C TYR A 198 0.83 -17.00 -13.71
N ASN A 199 1.17 -15.82 -13.18
CA ASN A 199 2.42 -15.14 -13.51
C ASN A 199 3.60 -15.98 -13.04
N ASN A 200 4.68 -15.99 -13.82
CA ASN A 200 5.92 -16.67 -13.47
C ASN A 200 7.15 -15.87 -13.90
N ILE A 201 8.32 -16.47 -13.81
CA ILE A 201 9.59 -15.84 -14.20
C ILE A 201 9.67 -15.52 -15.70
N LEU A 202 8.92 -16.26 -16.54
CA LEU A 202 8.91 -16.14 -18.00
C LEU A 202 7.87 -15.14 -18.51
N PHE A 203 6.72 -15.06 -17.83
CA PHE A 203 5.54 -14.38 -18.36
C PHE A 203 4.71 -13.66 -17.28
N VAL A 204 4.16 -12.51 -17.66
CA VAL A 204 3.15 -11.77 -16.91
C VAL A 204 1.96 -11.52 -17.82
N HIS A 205 0.76 -11.85 -17.34
CA HIS A 205 -0.47 -11.66 -18.10
C HIS A 205 -0.81 -10.17 -18.25
N LYS A 206 -1.24 -9.74 -19.44
CA LYS A 206 -1.63 -8.33 -19.71
C LYS A 206 -2.72 -7.84 -18.76
N ARG A 207 -3.71 -8.70 -18.45
CA ARG A 207 -4.76 -8.43 -17.45
C ARG A 207 -4.22 -8.17 -16.05
N VAL A 208 -3.12 -8.81 -15.65
CA VAL A 208 -2.50 -8.55 -14.34
C VAL A 208 -1.81 -7.19 -14.32
N ILE A 209 -1.08 -6.87 -15.39
CA ILE A 209 -0.46 -5.54 -15.56
C ILE A 209 -1.53 -4.45 -15.51
N ALA A 210 -2.64 -4.64 -16.22
CA ALA A 210 -3.76 -3.70 -16.25
C ALA A 210 -4.37 -3.49 -14.85
N CYS A 211 -4.61 -4.55 -14.08
CA CYS A 211 -5.13 -4.44 -12.71
C CYS A 211 -4.15 -3.70 -11.78
N ASN A 212 -2.84 -3.97 -11.88
CA ASN A 212 -1.84 -3.29 -11.06
C ASN A 212 -1.68 -1.82 -11.47
N LEU A 213 -1.73 -1.52 -12.76
CA LEU A 213 -1.76 -0.16 -13.28
C LEU A 213 -2.99 0.59 -12.76
N ALA A 214 -4.19 -0.01 -12.85
CA ALA A 214 -5.41 0.60 -12.32
C ALA A 214 -5.35 0.88 -10.81
N ASN A 215 -4.77 -0.04 -10.03
CA ASN A 215 -4.54 0.17 -8.60
C ASN A 215 -3.61 1.36 -8.34
N PHE A 216 -2.52 1.50 -9.10
CA PHE A 216 -1.56 2.60 -8.92
C PHE A 216 -2.11 3.93 -9.42
N LEU A 217 -2.90 3.92 -10.50
CA LEU A 217 -3.66 5.08 -10.97
C LEU A 217 -4.63 5.56 -9.89
N THR A 218 -5.32 4.65 -9.23
CA THR A 218 -6.19 4.97 -8.09
C THR A 218 -5.41 5.64 -6.95
N GLN A 219 -4.25 5.09 -6.56
CA GLN A 219 -3.40 5.69 -5.52
C GLN A 219 -2.85 7.08 -5.89
N SER A 220 -2.73 7.37 -7.19
CA SER A 220 -2.34 8.68 -7.72
C SER A 220 -3.52 9.59 -8.06
N ASN A 221 -4.73 9.27 -7.56
CA ASN A 221 -5.98 10.02 -7.76
C ASN A 221 -6.46 10.08 -9.23
N ARG A 222 -5.97 9.19 -10.10
CA ARG A 222 -6.39 9.00 -11.49
C ARG A 222 -7.48 7.92 -11.58
N VAL A 223 -8.55 8.08 -10.80
CA VAL A 223 -9.57 7.04 -10.55
C VAL A 223 -10.29 6.60 -11.82
N GLU A 224 -10.74 7.54 -12.66
CA GLU A 224 -11.50 7.22 -13.88
C GLU A 224 -10.69 6.42 -14.91
N GLU A 225 -9.39 6.71 -15.01
CA GLU A 225 -8.48 5.95 -15.89
C GLU A 225 -8.31 4.52 -15.39
N GLY A 226 -8.19 4.33 -14.08
CA GLY A 226 -8.16 3.01 -13.46
C GLY A 226 -9.44 2.21 -13.69
N LEU A 227 -10.62 2.83 -13.51
CA LEU A 227 -11.90 2.18 -13.75
C LEU A 227 -12.06 1.73 -15.21
N LYS A 228 -11.67 2.58 -16.17
CA LYS A 228 -11.74 2.25 -17.60
C LYS A 228 -10.89 1.01 -17.93
N LEU A 229 -9.67 0.92 -17.39
CA LEU A 229 -8.81 -0.25 -17.58
C LEU A 229 -9.43 -1.51 -16.97
N LEU A 230 -10.03 -1.40 -15.78
CA LEU A 230 -10.68 -2.54 -15.11
C LEU A 230 -11.90 -3.03 -15.88
N ASP A 231 -12.68 -2.12 -16.46
CA ASP A 231 -13.85 -2.46 -17.28
C ASP A 231 -13.45 -3.20 -18.57
N GLU A 232 -12.33 -2.81 -19.19
CA GLU A 232 -11.75 -3.54 -20.32
C GLU A 232 -11.34 -4.97 -19.92
N VAL A 233 -10.63 -5.12 -18.80
CA VAL A 233 -10.22 -6.44 -18.30
C VAL A 233 -11.44 -7.32 -17.98
N ILE A 234 -12.46 -6.76 -17.32
CA ILE A 234 -13.69 -7.48 -16.97
C ILE A 234 -14.44 -7.94 -18.21
N SER A 235 -14.49 -7.10 -19.26
CA SER A 235 -15.17 -7.43 -20.51
C SER A 235 -14.49 -8.61 -21.23
N ASN A 236 -13.16 -8.70 -21.15
CA ASN A 236 -12.37 -9.76 -21.78
C ASN A 236 -12.22 -11.03 -20.91
N SER A 237 -12.28 -10.89 -19.58
CA SER A 237 -12.09 -11.98 -18.60
C SER A 237 -13.10 -11.86 -17.45
N PRO A 238 -14.39 -12.13 -17.68
CA PRO A 238 -15.45 -11.89 -16.69
C PRO A 238 -15.40 -12.82 -15.48
N ASP A 239 -14.66 -13.93 -15.58
CA ASP A 239 -14.40 -14.92 -14.54
C ASP A 239 -13.13 -14.61 -13.71
N TYR A 240 -12.33 -13.62 -14.12
CA TYR A 240 -11.14 -13.23 -13.40
C TYR A 240 -11.50 -12.37 -12.18
N SER A 241 -11.21 -12.88 -10.97
CA SER A 241 -11.65 -12.27 -9.72
C SER A 241 -10.91 -10.97 -9.35
N PHE A 242 -9.63 -10.85 -9.75
CA PHE A 242 -8.77 -9.72 -9.39
C PHE A 242 -9.26 -8.34 -9.87
N PRO A 243 -9.70 -8.13 -11.13
CA PRO A 243 -10.18 -6.81 -11.56
C PRO A 243 -11.41 -6.34 -10.76
N TYR A 244 -12.30 -7.24 -10.34
CA TYR A 244 -13.43 -6.87 -9.47
C TYR A 244 -12.96 -6.44 -8.08
N PHE A 245 -11.94 -7.11 -7.53
CA PHE A 245 -11.34 -6.73 -6.25
C PHE A 245 -10.70 -5.33 -6.32
N VAL A 246 -9.90 -5.06 -7.36
CA VAL A 246 -9.29 -3.74 -7.56
C VAL A 246 -10.36 -2.68 -7.86
N LYS A 247 -11.40 -3.01 -8.62
CA LYS A 247 -12.53 -2.11 -8.88
C LYS A 247 -13.27 -1.75 -7.60
N ALA A 248 -13.46 -2.69 -6.69
CA ALA A 248 -14.04 -2.42 -5.37
C ALA A 248 -13.20 -1.42 -4.57
N ILE A 249 -11.87 -1.59 -4.52
CA ILE A 249 -10.97 -0.64 -3.85
C ILE A 249 -11.07 0.74 -4.51
N THR A 250 -11.06 0.77 -5.84
CA THR A 250 -11.09 2.01 -6.64
C THR A 250 -12.37 2.80 -6.38
N LEU A 251 -13.53 2.13 -6.39
CA LEU A 251 -14.83 2.73 -6.11
C LEU A 251 -14.96 3.15 -4.64
N ALA A 252 -14.41 2.36 -3.70
CA ALA A 252 -14.40 2.73 -2.29
C ALA A 252 -13.54 3.99 -2.03
N ASN A 253 -12.40 4.14 -2.72
CA ASN A 253 -11.57 5.35 -2.66
C ASN A 253 -12.28 6.57 -3.26
N LYS A 254 -13.14 6.36 -4.27
CA LYS A 254 -14.04 7.39 -4.82
C LYS A 254 -15.21 7.76 -3.89
N GLY A 255 -15.47 6.95 -2.85
CA GLY A 255 -16.62 7.08 -1.96
C GLY A 255 -17.91 6.43 -2.48
N ASP A 256 -17.88 5.77 -3.64
CA ASP A 256 -19.02 4.99 -4.16
C ASP A 256 -19.05 3.60 -3.51
N TYR A 257 -19.41 3.56 -2.23
CA TYR A 257 -19.39 2.34 -1.44
C TYR A 257 -20.42 1.30 -1.91
N LYS A 258 -21.53 1.74 -2.52
CA LYS A 258 -22.57 0.82 -3.04
C LYS A 258 -22.03 0.02 -4.23
N SER A 259 -21.44 0.68 -5.22
CA SER A 259 -20.83 0.00 -6.37
C SER A 259 -19.58 -0.77 -5.96
N ALA A 260 -18.83 -0.26 -4.97
CA ALA A 260 -17.69 -0.96 -4.39
C ALA A 260 -18.10 -2.29 -3.75
N ALA A 261 -19.18 -2.31 -2.96
CA ALA A 261 -19.70 -3.53 -2.33
C ALA A 261 -20.12 -4.57 -3.38
N SER A 262 -20.83 -4.15 -4.43
CA SER A 262 -21.21 -5.04 -5.53
C SER A 262 -19.99 -5.65 -6.23
N SER A 263 -18.95 -4.85 -6.46
CA SER A 263 -17.70 -5.34 -7.06
C SER A 263 -16.95 -6.30 -6.12
N ALA A 264 -16.91 -6.02 -4.81
CA ALA A 264 -16.28 -6.89 -3.81
C ALA A 264 -17.05 -8.21 -3.64
N GLU A 265 -18.37 -8.18 -3.70
CA GLU A 265 -19.22 -9.39 -3.71
C GLU A 265 -18.91 -10.25 -4.94
N LYS A 266 -18.82 -9.64 -6.12
CA LYS A 266 -18.47 -10.37 -7.34
C LYS A 266 -17.07 -10.99 -7.24
N ALA A 267 -16.08 -10.25 -6.71
CA ALA A 267 -14.74 -10.76 -6.47
C ALA A 267 -14.73 -11.95 -5.48
N SER A 268 -15.57 -11.89 -4.43
CA SER A 268 -15.73 -12.96 -3.44
C SER A 268 -16.35 -14.22 -4.05
N VAL A 269 -17.41 -14.07 -4.84
CA VAL A 269 -18.06 -15.18 -5.56
C VAL A 269 -17.07 -15.88 -6.51
N LEU A 270 -16.17 -15.12 -7.13
CA LEU A 270 -15.10 -15.65 -7.98
C LEU A 270 -13.87 -16.15 -7.20
N GLY A 271 -13.91 -16.17 -5.87
CA GLY A 271 -12.89 -16.78 -5.02
C GLY A 271 -11.65 -15.91 -4.72
N HIS A 272 -11.72 -14.59 -4.85
CA HIS A 272 -10.58 -13.73 -4.48
C HIS A 272 -10.32 -13.77 -2.95
N PRO A 273 -9.10 -14.13 -2.48
CA PRO A 273 -8.85 -14.43 -1.06
C PRO A 273 -9.19 -13.28 -0.10
N GLN A 274 -8.91 -12.05 -0.51
CA GLN A 274 -9.09 -10.85 0.33
C GLN A 274 -10.46 -10.18 0.15
N ALA A 275 -11.33 -10.67 -0.74
CA ALA A 275 -12.58 -9.97 -1.08
C ALA A 275 -13.58 -9.91 0.08
N ASN A 276 -13.70 -10.96 0.89
CA ASN A 276 -14.59 -10.96 2.05
C ASN A 276 -14.17 -9.94 3.11
N ALA A 277 -12.87 -9.82 3.39
CA ALA A 277 -12.35 -8.82 4.32
C ALA A 277 -12.63 -7.40 3.83
N LEU A 278 -12.37 -7.14 2.54
CA LEU A 278 -12.67 -5.85 1.91
C LEU A 278 -14.17 -5.54 1.93
N LEU A 279 -15.01 -6.52 1.60
CA LEU A 279 -16.46 -6.35 1.63
C LEU A 279 -16.97 -5.99 3.04
N GLY A 280 -16.40 -6.61 4.09
CA GLY A 280 -16.69 -6.24 5.48
C GLY A 280 -16.33 -4.79 5.79
N GLN A 281 -15.15 -4.34 5.35
CA GLN A 281 -14.71 -2.94 5.52
C GLN A 281 -15.59 -1.95 4.75
N ILE A 282 -15.94 -2.26 3.50
CA ILE A 282 -16.84 -1.44 2.68
C ILE A 282 -18.22 -1.36 3.34
N ARG A 283 -18.78 -2.50 3.78
CA ARG A 283 -20.08 -2.54 4.46
C ARG A 283 -20.08 -1.75 5.76
N ALA A 284 -19.01 -1.79 6.55
CA ALA A 284 -18.87 -0.97 7.75
C ALA A 284 -18.92 0.54 7.41
N LYS A 285 -18.21 0.96 6.35
CA LYS A 285 -18.30 2.34 5.85
C LYS A 285 -19.68 2.68 5.29
N MET A 286 -20.34 1.73 4.63
CA MET A 286 -21.73 1.90 4.18
C MET A 286 -22.70 2.02 5.34
N THR A 287 -22.56 1.27 6.44
CA THR A 287 -23.47 1.37 7.60
C THR A 287 -23.33 2.71 8.31
N VAL A 288 -22.12 3.28 8.33
CA VAL A 288 -21.87 4.65 8.77
C VAL A 288 -22.54 5.66 7.80
N SER A 289 -22.57 5.35 6.50
CA SER A 289 -23.15 6.22 5.46
C SER A 289 -24.67 6.06 5.20
N ASN A 290 -25.30 4.92 5.54
CA ASN A 290 -26.66 4.54 5.12
C ASN A 290 -27.64 4.24 6.26
N SER A 291 -27.23 4.26 7.53
CA SER A 291 -28.26 4.24 8.57
C SER A 291 -28.96 5.61 8.57
N ASN A 292 -30.29 5.61 8.55
CA ASN A 292 -31.03 6.60 9.33
C ASN A 292 -30.66 6.29 10.78
N ASP A 293 -29.45 6.69 11.14
CA ASP A 293 -28.89 6.52 12.46
C ASP A 293 -29.82 7.27 13.41
N ARG A 294 -29.99 6.77 14.63
CA ARG A 294 -30.85 7.38 15.66
C ARG A 294 -30.67 8.90 15.76
N PHE A 295 -29.48 9.43 15.44
CA PHE A 295 -29.22 10.86 15.38
C PHE A 295 -29.89 11.57 14.19
N SER A 296 -30.01 10.94 13.02
CA SER A 296 -30.83 11.45 11.91
C SER A 296 -32.29 11.55 12.32
N GLU A 297 -32.82 10.53 13.01
CA GLU A 297 -34.19 10.57 13.53
C GLU A 297 -34.39 11.65 14.59
N MET A 298 -33.38 11.89 15.46
CA MET A 298 -33.39 12.99 16.41
C MET A 298 -33.45 14.35 15.69
N VAL A 299 -32.67 14.55 14.63
CA VAL A 299 -32.68 15.79 13.82
C VAL A 299 -34.05 15.97 13.14
N ASP A 300 -34.56 14.93 12.47
CA ASP A 300 -35.81 14.99 11.71
C ASP A 300 -37.04 15.25 12.61
N LYS A 301 -37.01 14.76 13.86
CA LYS A 301 -38.11 14.91 14.82
C LYS A 301 -37.92 16.08 15.79
N ALA A 302 -36.79 16.78 15.75
CA ALA A 302 -36.49 17.85 16.69
C ALA A 302 -37.48 19.01 16.53
N SER A 303 -38.18 19.34 17.61
CA SER A 303 -38.99 20.58 17.69
C SER A 303 -38.13 21.81 18.02
N PHE A 304 -36.91 21.59 18.50
CA PHE A 304 -35.92 22.62 18.82
C PHE A 304 -34.63 22.30 18.06
N ASN A 305 -34.23 23.17 17.13
CA ASN A 305 -33.02 22.99 16.31
C ASN A 305 -32.42 24.36 15.95
N PRO A 306 -31.74 25.03 16.90
CA PRO A 306 -31.30 26.42 16.75
C PRO A 306 -30.16 26.59 15.72
N PHE A 307 -29.49 25.49 15.34
CA PHE A 307 -28.38 25.49 14.38
C PHE A 307 -28.79 25.02 12.97
N ASN A 308 -30.09 24.86 12.70
CA ASN A 308 -30.61 24.34 11.44
C ASN A 308 -29.87 23.06 10.99
N ILE A 309 -29.64 22.12 11.90
CA ILE A 309 -28.99 20.85 11.57
C ILE A 309 -29.90 20.12 10.58
N THR A 310 -29.36 19.66 9.44
CA THR A 310 -30.18 19.09 8.36
C THR A 310 -29.70 17.72 7.89
N THR A 311 -30.65 16.83 7.63
CA THR A 311 -30.49 15.53 6.98
C THR A 311 -30.79 15.59 5.47
N ASP A 312 -31.16 16.76 4.94
CA ASP A 312 -31.45 16.94 3.51
C ASP A 312 -30.23 16.55 2.69
N LYS A 313 -30.40 15.57 1.79
CA LYS A 313 -29.36 15.03 0.93
C LYS A 313 -28.74 16.08 0.02
N ALA A 314 -29.51 17.08 -0.42
CA ALA A 314 -29.03 18.15 -1.29
C ALA A 314 -28.14 19.16 -0.55
N LEU A 315 -28.27 19.23 0.78
CA LEU A 315 -27.53 20.15 1.64
C LEU A 315 -26.38 19.46 2.40
N GLN A 316 -26.16 18.16 2.19
CA GLN A 316 -25.02 17.45 2.76
C GLN A 316 -23.71 17.90 2.14
N ASN A 317 -22.67 18.04 2.96
CA ASN A 317 -21.36 18.43 2.46
C ASN A 317 -20.68 17.24 1.77
N THR A 318 -20.25 17.40 0.52
CA THR A 318 -19.56 16.34 -0.23
C THR A 318 -18.04 16.39 -0.09
N THR A 319 -17.52 17.43 0.56
CA THR A 319 -16.08 17.61 0.79
C THR A 319 -15.76 17.34 2.26
N PRO A 320 -14.93 16.33 2.57
CA PRO A 320 -14.58 16.01 3.96
C PRO A 320 -13.84 17.18 4.62
N LEU A 321 -14.04 17.33 5.93
CA LEU A 321 -13.28 18.31 6.71
C LEU A 321 -11.77 18.03 6.60
N PRO A 322 -10.92 19.07 6.47
CA PRO A 322 -9.48 18.89 6.54
C PRO A 322 -9.06 18.23 7.87
N ASP A 323 -7.96 17.47 7.86
CA ASP A 323 -7.52 16.73 9.05
C ASP A 323 -6.91 17.66 10.11
N TYR A 324 -7.72 18.02 11.11
CA TYR A 324 -7.33 18.87 12.23
C TYR A 324 -7.05 18.12 13.54
N ARG A 325 -6.96 16.78 13.51
CA ARG A 325 -6.89 15.96 14.74
C ARG A 325 -5.73 16.33 15.67
N ASN A 326 -4.58 16.68 15.11
CA ASN A 326 -3.42 17.12 15.89
C ASN A 326 -3.64 18.48 16.59
N VAL A 327 -4.36 19.39 15.93
CA VAL A 327 -4.72 20.71 16.51
C VAL A 327 -5.71 20.51 17.64
N PHE A 328 -6.76 19.71 17.41
CA PHE A 328 -7.77 19.39 18.41
C PHE A 328 -7.16 18.71 19.64
N ALA A 329 -6.23 17.76 19.45
CA ALA A 329 -5.59 17.07 20.57
C ALA A 329 -4.81 18.04 21.47
N ARG A 330 -4.10 18.99 20.86
CA ARG A 330 -3.38 20.04 21.58
C ARG A 330 -4.33 20.97 22.34
N GLU A 331 -5.41 21.43 21.70
CA GLU A 331 -6.38 22.33 22.32
C GLU A 331 -7.15 21.66 23.46
N LEU A 332 -7.59 20.41 23.25
CA LEU A 332 -8.21 19.60 24.29
C LEU A 332 -7.27 19.39 25.48
N THR A 333 -5.99 19.08 25.24
CA THR A 333 -5.00 18.92 26.32
C THR A 333 -4.88 20.19 27.16
N ASN A 334 -4.87 21.36 26.52
CA ASN A 334 -4.87 22.65 27.22
C ASN A 334 -6.16 22.88 28.01
N LEU A 335 -7.33 22.59 27.41
CA LEU A 335 -8.63 22.71 28.07
C LEU A 335 -8.74 21.81 29.31
N PHE A 336 -8.37 20.53 29.19
CA PHE A 336 -8.34 19.60 30.32
C PHE A 336 -7.41 20.09 31.43
N SER A 337 -6.23 20.60 31.08
CA SER A 337 -5.29 21.13 32.07
C SER A 337 -5.84 22.36 32.81
N THR A 338 -6.65 23.18 32.12
CA THR A 338 -7.24 24.40 32.67
C THR A 338 -8.47 24.10 33.53
N LEU A 339 -9.27 23.11 33.13
CA LEU A 339 -10.54 22.74 33.77
C LEU A 339 -10.40 21.57 34.77
N ASN A 340 -9.17 21.18 35.11
CA ASN A 340 -8.85 19.98 35.88
C ASN A 340 -9.65 19.89 37.21
N GLY A 341 -10.60 18.96 37.26
CA GLY A 341 -11.47 18.72 38.43
C GLY A 341 -12.72 19.61 38.53
N HIS A 342 -12.92 20.56 37.61
CA HIS A 342 -14.10 21.43 37.56
C HIS A 342 -15.17 20.96 36.57
N MET A 343 -14.78 20.14 35.58
CA MET A 343 -15.68 19.51 34.61
C MET A 343 -15.24 18.07 34.35
N SER A 344 -16.20 17.20 34.08
CA SER A 344 -15.94 15.84 33.65
C SER A 344 -15.40 15.80 32.22
N GLU A 345 -14.68 14.73 31.87
CA GLU A 345 -14.00 14.64 30.58
C GLU A 345 -14.98 14.69 29.40
N ASP A 346 -16.14 14.06 29.55
CA ASP A 346 -17.23 14.12 28.57
C ASP A 346 -17.78 15.53 28.40
N ALA A 347 -17.88 16.32 29.48
CA ALA A 347 -18.39 17.69 29.42
C ALA A 347 -17.41 18.62 28.71
N VAL A 348 -16.11 18.44 28.92
CA VAL A 348 -15.06 19.19 28.20
C VAL A 348 -15.10 18.88 26.71
N VAL A 349 -15.11 17.59 26.34
CA VAL A 349 -15.17 17.16 24.93
C VAL A 349 -16.44 17.67 24.25
N THR A 350 -17.59 17.53 24.90
CA THR A 350 -18.89 17.95 24.35
C THR A 350 -18.95 19.48 24.17
N SER A 351 -18.44 20.26 25.14
CA SER A 351 -18.41 21.73 25.05
C SER A 351 -17.50 22.22 23.91
N TYR A 352 -16.36 21.55 23.71
CA TYR A 352 -15.47 21.87 22.61
C TYR A 352 -16.13 21.61 21.25
N ILE A 353 -16.87 20.49 21.11
CA ILE A 353 -17.66 20.18 19.92
C ILE A 353 -18.73 21.25 19.67
N PHE A 354 -19.42 21.74 20.70
CA PHE A 354 -20.43 22.80 20.54
C PHE A 354 -19.83 24.09 20.00
N ASN A 355 -18.67 24.52 20.50
CA ASN A 355 -18.01 25.72 20.00
C ASN A 355 -17.64 25.60 18.51
N LEU A 356 -17.21 24.41 18.08
CA LEU A 356 -16.92 24.15 16.66
C LEU A 356 -18.19 24.13 15.81
N ALA A 357 -19.26 23.51 16.29
CA ALA A 357 -20.56 23.47 15.62
C ALA A 357 -21.17 24.89 15.49
N GLU A 358 -21.11 25.69 16.55
CA GLU A 358 -21.56 27.09 16.56
C GLU A 358 -20.74 27.94 15.59
N SER A 359 -19.41 27.79 15.60
CA SER A 359 -18.53 28.48 14.64
C SER A 359 -18.87 28.13 13.19
N TYR A 360 -19.11 26.84 12.91
CA TYR A 360 -19.56 26.38 11.59
C TYR A 360 -20.89 27.03 11.20
N TYR A 361 -21.88 26.98 12.09
CA TYR A 361 -23.20 27.57 11.85
C TYR A 361 -23.14 29.08 11.60
N ASN A 362 -22.35 29.81 12.39
CA ASN A 362 -22.19 31.26 12.21
C ASN A 362 -21.59 31.62 10.84
N ASN A 363 -20.85 30.70 10.23
CA ASN A 363 -20.31 30.86 8.88
C ASN A 363 -21.30 30.42 7.78
N ALA A 364 -21.99 29.29 7.97
CA ALA A 364 -22.78 28.64 6.91
C ALA A 364 -24.31 28.88 7.00
N GLY A 365 -24.83 29.31 8.15
CA GLY A 365 -26.26 29.50 8.41
C GLY A 365 -27.07 28.21 8.64
N TYR A 366 -26.42 27.05 8.52
CA TYR A 366 -26.96 25.72 8.83
C TYR A 366 -25.80 24.74 9.05
N ILE A 367 -26.10 23.56 9.60
CA ILE A 367 -25.10 22.49 9.77
C ILE A 367 -25.56 21.22 9.05
N PRO A 368 -24.86 20.76 7.99
CA PRO A 368 -25.08 19.42 7.45
C PRO A 368 -24.82 18.36 8.54
N LYS A 369 -25.74 17.41 8.75
CA LYS A 369 -25.54 16.33 9.75
C LYS A 369 -24.19 15.64 9.57
N ASN A 370 -23.82 15.32 8.32
CA ASN A 370 -22.55 14.65 8.07
C ASN A 370 -21.33 15.48 8.49
N SER A 371 -21.40 16.81 8.38
CA SER A 371 -20.35 17.70 8.86
C SER A 371 -20.29 17.76 10.38
N LEU A 372 -21.44 17.71 11.06
CA LEU A 372 -21.48 17.59 12.52
C LEU A 372 -20.89 16.26 12.99
N ASP A 373 -21.21 15.15 12.30
CA ASP A 373 -20.63 13.84 12.58
C ASP A 373 -19.10 13.86 12.39
N ASP A 374 -18.62 14.46 11.30
CA ASP A 374 -17.17 14.59 11.04
C ASP A 374 -16.46 15.39 12.14
N ILE A 375 -17.07 16.47 12.65
CA ILE A 375 -16.56 17.24 13.79
C ILE A 375 -16.48 16.34 15.02
N ILE A 376 -17.57 15.64 15.37
CA ILE A 376 -17.62 14.77 16.55
C ILE A 376 -16.56 13.66 16.46
N GLU A 377 -16.46 12.98 15.33
CA GLU A 377 -15.51 11.88 15.12
C GLU A 377 -14.06 12.36 15.17
N SER A 378 -13.77 13.51 14.56
CA SER A 378 -12.44 14.13 14.58
C SER A 378 -12.02 14.55 15.99
N VAL A 379 -12.91 15.18 16.75
CA VAL A 379 -12.64 15.60 18.13
C VAL A 379 -12.51 14.39 19.05
N TYR A 380 -13.37 13.38 18.91
CA TYR A 380 -13.28 12.16 19.71
C TYR A 380 -11.97 11.40 19.42
N SER A 381 -11.58 11.27 18.15
CA SER A 381 -10.30 10.67 17.78
C SER A 381 -9.11 11.46 18.35
N ALA A 382 -9.20 12.79 18.38
CA ALA A 382 -8.19 13.64 19.01
C ALA A 382 -8.13 13.45 20.53
N TYR A 383 -9.29 13.34 21.19
CA TYR A 383 -9.42 13.05 22.62
C TYR A 383 -8.75 11.73 23.02
N GLN A 384 -8.89 10.68 22.20
CA GLN A 384 -8.22 9.39 22.40
C GLN A 384 -6.69 9.49 22.46
N ASN A 385 -6.11 10.54 21.88
CA ASN A 385 -4.68 10.79 21.87
C ASN A 385 -4.22 11.73 23.01
N THR A 386 -5.09 12.07 23.95
CA THR A 386 -4.74 12.88 25.13
C THR A 386 -4.48 12.00 26.35
N SER A 387 -3.69 12.49 27.31
CA SER A 387 -3.48 11.81 28.60
C SER A 387 -4.72 11.75 29.49
N TYR A 388 -5.80 12.42 29.08
CA TYR A 388 -7.08 12.52 29.77
C TYR A 388 -8.12 11.53 29.22
N TYR A 389 -7.75 10.68 28.26
CA TYR A 389 -8.66 9.73 27.66
C TYR A 389 -9.21 8.72 28.68
N ASN A 390 -10.52 8.80 28.90
CA ASN A 390 -11.29 7.80 29.63
C ASN A 390 -11.98 6.84 28.65
N PRO A 391 -11.55 5.56 28.59
CA PRO A 391 -12.09 4.57 27.66
C PRO A 391 -13.55 4.16 27.94
N SER A 392 -14.11 4.57 29.08
CA SER A 392 -15.52 4.33 29.41
C SER A 392 -16.48 5.25 28.66
N ILE A 393 -15.98 6.35 28.08
CA ILE A 393 -16.75 7.27 27.26
C ILE A 393 -16.59 6.84 25.80
N THR A 394 -17.67 6.34 25.19
CA THR A 394 -17.62 5.90 23.79
C THR A 394 -17.98 7.02 22.82
N LEU A 395 -17.57 6.89 21.55
CA LEU A 395 -17.98 7.80 20.47
C LEU A 395 -19.51 7.95 20.40
N ASN A 396 -20.24 6.85 20.65
CA ASN A 396 -21.69 6.84 20.58
C ASN A 396 -22.34 7.62 21.74
N ASP A 397 -21.69 7.65 22.91
CA ASP A 397 -22.11 8.46 24.06
C ASP A 397 -21.90 9.95 23.80
N VAL A 398 -20.75 10.30 23.20
CA VAL A 398 -20.45 11.68 22.80
C VAL A 398 -21.43 12.16 21.74
N LYS A 399 -21.64 11.38 20.67
CA LYS A 399 -22.65 11.71 19.65
C LYS A 399 -24.03 11.92 20.28
N TYR A 400 -24.47 11.00 21.14
CA TYR A 400 -25.76 11.14 21.81
C TYR A 400 -25.86 12.42 22.64
N LYS A 401 -24.87 12.74 23.47
CA LYS A 401 -24.87 13.97 24.27
C LYS A 401 -24.89 15.23 23.43
N VAL A 402 -24.10 15.26 22.35
CA VAL A 402 -24.05 16.40 21.42
C VAL A 402 -25.41 16.60 20.77
N TYR A 403 -25.95 15.58 20.08
CA TYR A 403 -27.25 15.69 19.42
C TYR A 403 -28.37 15.98 20.41
N PHE A 404 -28.38 15.33 21.58
CA PHE A 404 -29.41 15.56 22.59
C PHE A 404 -29.39 17.00 23.09
N SER A 405 -28.21 17.58 23.36
CA SER A 405 -28.11 18.94 23.90
C SER A 405 -28.39 20.02 22.84
N LEU A 406 -28.06 19.76 21.57
CA LEU A 406 -28.34 20.71 20.49
C LEU A 406 -29.82 20.72 20.09
N LEU A 407 -30.51 19.59 20.27
CA LEU A 407 -31.87 19.39 19.75
C LEU A 407 -32.95 19.36 20.84
N ASN A 408 -32.58 19.38 22.12
CA ASN A 408 -33.51 19.46 23.25
C ASN A 408 -33.19 20.66 24.15
N ARG A 409 -34.23 21.20 24.78
CA ARG A 409 -34.14 22.29 25.76
C ARG A 409 -33.90 21.80 27.18
#